data_AF-A0A662CMB0-F1
#
_entry.id   AF-A0A662CMB0-F1
#
_cell.length_a   1.000
_cell.length_b   1.000
_cell.length_c   1.000
_cell.angle_alpha   90.00
_cell.angle_beta   90.00
_cell.angle_gamma   90.00
#
_symmetry.space_group_name_H-M   'P 1'
#
loop_
_entity.id
_entity.type
_entity.pdbx_description
1 polymer ?
#
loop_
_entity_poly.entity_id
_entity_poly.type
_entity_poly.pdbx_seq_one_letter_code
_entity_poly.pdbx_strand_id
1 'polypeptide(L)' 'MEKKLGKLSVKLAEGDITELATDAIVNAANNHFWMGAGVAGAIKKKG' A
#
# COMPACT_ATOMS: atom_id res chain seq x y z
N MET A 1 -14.48 -4.49 3.91
CA MET A 1 -14.86 -5.94 3.92
C MET A 1 -13.69 -6.74 4.49
N GLU A 2 -13.89 -7.75 5.34
CA GLU A 2 -12.82 -8.59 5.91
C GLU A 2 -13.13 -10.09 5.75
N LYS A 3 -12.12 -10.89 5.43
CA LYS A 3 -12.17 -12.36 5.31
C LYS A 3 -10.94 -12.99 5.97
N LYS A 4 -11.15 -14.05 6.76
CA LYS A 4 -10.05 -14.89 7.29
C LYS A 4 -9.79 -16.09 6.38
N LEU A 5 -8.52 -16.39 6.13
CA LEU A 5 -8.01 -17.53 5.36
C LEU A 5 -6.94 -18.25 6.21
N GLY A 6 -7.36 -19.21 7.04
CA GLY A 6 -6.46 -19.83 8.02
C GLY A 6 -5.94 -18.81 9.04
N LYS A 7 -4.62 -18.59 9.06
CA LYS A 7 -3.96 -17.57 9.91
C LYS A 7 -3.94 -16.17 9.28
N LEU A 8 -4.27 -16.04 7.99
CA LEU A 8 -4.26 -14.77 7.26
C LEU A 8 -5.61 -14.05 7.45
N SER A 9 -5.57 -12.73 7.67
CA SER A 9 -6.73 -11.86 7.49
C SER A 9 -6.53 -10.98 6.25
N VAL A 10 -7.56 -10.91 5.41
CA VAL A 10 -7.60 -10.08 4.20
C VAL A 10 -8.70 -9.05 4.39
N LYS A 11 -8.32 -7.77 4.30
CA LYS A 11 -9.22 -6.62 4.43
C LYS A 11 -9.22 -5.80 3.16
N LEU A 12 -10.40 -5.43 2.69
CA LEU A 12 -10.60 -4.36 1.72
C LEU A 12 -10.91 -3.07 2.48
N ALA A 13 -10.09 -2.06 2.23
CA ALA A 13 -10.22 -0.71 2.78
C ALA A 13 -10.21 0.31 1.63
N GLU A 14 -10.95 1.40 1.83
CA GLU A 14 -10.92 2.59 0.98
C GLU A 14 -10.17 3.69 1.74
N GLY A 15 -9.19 4.33 1.11
CA GLY A 15 -8.39 5.38 1.75
C GLY A 15 -7.01 5.57 1.09
N ASP A 16 -6.17 6.37 1.75
CA ASP A 16 -4.77 6.59 1.37
C ASP A 16 -3.88 5.54 2.05
N ILE A 17 -3.17 4.73 1.25
CA ILE A 17 -2.29 3.67 1.76
C ILE A 17 -1.15 4.22 2.63
N THR A 18 -0.77 5.49 2.45
CA THR A 18 0.32 6.12 3.22
C THR A 18 -0.05 6.48 4.65
N GLU A 19 -1.35 6.44 4.99
CA GLU A 19 -1.89 6.77 6.31
C GLU A 19 -2.36 5.52 7.08
N LEU A 20 -2.18 4.32 6.52
CA LEU A 20 -2.62 3.09 7.17
C LEU A 20 -1.69 2.71 8.33
N ALA A 21 -2.28 2.42 9.50
CA ALA A 21 -1.56 1.88 10.65
C ALA A 21 -1.20 0.39 10.42
N THR A 22 -0.04 0.16 9.81
CA THR A 22 0.50 -1.16 9.50
C THR A 22 2.03 -1.13 9.57
N ASP A 23 2.67 -2.27 9.79
CA ASP A 23 4.13 -2.36 9.90
C ASP A 23 4.84 -2.10 8.56
N ALA A 24 4.17 -2.42 7.44
CA ALA A 24 4.69 -2.20 6.09
C ALA A 24 3.57 -2.02 5.06
N ILE A 25 3.88 -1.31 3.98
CA ILE A 25 3.02 -1.14 2.80
C ILE A 25 3.75 -1.59 1.53
N VAL A 26 2.99 -2.06 0.53
CA VAL A 26 3.54 -2.49 -0.76
C VAL A 26 3.41 -1.36 -1.78
N ASN A 27 4.49 -1.06 -2.49
CA ASN A 27 4.51 -0.07 -3.56
C ASN A 27 4.20 -0.72 -4.92
N ALA A 28 3.26 -0.16 -5.68
CA ALA A 28 3.09 -0.49 -7.10
C ALA A 28 4.09 0.30 -7.95
N ALA A 29 5.32 -0.22 -8.04
CA ALA A 29 6.44 0.38 -8.76
C ALA A 29 6.52 -0.06 -10.24
N ASN A 30 7.42 0.57 -10.99
CA ASN A 30 7.92 0.09 -12.27
C ASN A 30 9.31 -0.57 -12.10
N ASN A 31 9.77 -1.25 -13.16
CA ASN A 31 11.07 -1.93 -13.22
C ASN A 31 12.29 -1.00 -13.16
N HIS A 32 12.11 0.32 -13.31
CA HIS A 32 13.18 1.31 -13.21
C HIS A 32 13.23 1.97 -11.82
N PHE A 33 12.37 1.56 -10.89
CA PHE A 33 12.22 2.13 -9.54
C PHE A 33 11.95 3.64 -9.51
N TRP A 34 11.47 4.23 -10.61
CA TRP A 34 11.11 5.65 -10.62
C TRP A 34 9.71 5.86 -10.03
N MET A 35 9.65 6.57 -8.91
CA MET A 35 8.42 6.95 -8.21
C MET A 35 7.96 8.36 -8.60
N GLY A 36 7.51 8.54 -9.85
CA GLY A 36 7.15 9.87 -10.40
C GLY A 36 5.69 10.31 -10.16
N ALA A 37 4.75 9.37 -10.10
CA ALA A 37 3.31 9.64 -9.99
C ALA A 37 2.55 8.46 -9.35
N GLY A 38 1.23 8.57 -9.27
CA GLY A 38 0.35 7.53 -8.73
C GLY A 38 0.68 7.17 -7.28
N VAL A 39 0.40 5.93 -6.89
CA VAL A 39 0.66 5.45 -5.51
C VAL A 39 2.15 5.49 -5.16
N ALA A 40 3.04 5.17 -6.11
CA ALA A 40 4.48 5.25 -5.90
C ALA A 40 4.94 6.68 -5.57
N GLY A 41 4.42 7.67 -6.31
CA GLY A 41 4.68 9.08 -6.03
C GLY A 41 4.09 9.54 -4.69
N ALA A 42 2.90 9.06 -4.33
CA ALA A 42 2.29 9.36 -3.03
C ALA A 42 3.15 8.83 -1.86
N ILE A 43 3.61 7.59 -1.96
CA ILE A 43 4.53 6.97 -0.98
C ILE A 43 5.83 7.77 -0.89
N LYS A 44 6.46 8.12 -2.02
CA LYS A 44 7.71 8.91 -2.04
C LYS A 44 7.55 10.31 -1.43
N LYS A 45 6.36 10.91 -1.48
CA LYS A 45 6.12 12.25 -0.91
C LYS A 45 5.96 12.22 0.62
N LYS A 46 5.54 11.08 1.17
CA LYS A 46 5.28 10.89 2.60
C LYS A 46 6.50 10.31 3.33
N GLY A 47 7.35 9.57 2.63
CA GLY A 47 8.69 9.15 3.06
C GLY A 47 9.77 9.66 2.12
#